data_AF-A0A1E3B670-F1
#
_entry.id   AF-A0A1E3B670-F1
#
_cell.length_a   1.000
_cell.length_b   1.000
_cell.length_c   1.000
_cell.angle_alpha   90.00
_cell.angle_beta   90.00
_cell.angle_gamma   90.00
#
_symmetry.space_group_name_H-M   'P 1'
#
loop_
_entity.id
_entity.type
_entity.pdbx_description
1 polymer ?
#
loop_
_entity_poly.entity_id
_entity_poly.type
_entity_poly.pdbx_seq_one_letter_code
_entity_poly.pdbx_strand_id
1 'polypeptide(L)'
;MSKASHLHQSFQYILAQIEDFNGVDFGEPGQPESPLLQVVQRALESTGGQFNNGEVAPAPRVWPPFVAVVAETTPISDEMLKESIEEAWGTVVTDNEPLPPLLQVYVDAQD
;
A
#
# COMPACT_ATOMS: atom_id res chain seq x y z
N MET A 1 -10.60 25.58 -26.69
CA MET A 1 -9.55 24.53 -26.74
C MET A 1 -9.26 24.14 -25.30
N SER A 2 -9.90 23.09 -24.78
CA SER A 2 -9.56 22.55 -23.45
C SER A 2 -8.72 21.30 -23.68
N LYS A 3 -7.41 21.40 -23.50
CA LYS A 3 -6.57 20.20 -23.38
C LYS A 3 -6.86 19.64 -22.00
N ALA A 4 -7.78 18.68 -21.94
CA ALA A 4 -7.87 17.80 -20.78
C ALA A 4 -6.52 17.06 -20.72
N SER A 5 -5.65 17.49 -19.82
CA SER A 5 -4.52 16.66 -19.40
C SER A 5 -5.13 15.44 -18.73
N HIS A 6 -5.21 14.34 -19.47
CA HIS A 6 -5.44 13.02 -18.90
C HIS A 6 -4.23 12.74 -18.00
N LEU A 7 -4.35 13.09 -16.71
CA LEU A 7 -3.55 12.48 -15.66
C LEU A 7 -3.81 10.98 -15.81
N HIS A 8 -2.83 10.25 -16.35
CA HIS A 8 -2.90 8.81 -16.41
C HIS A 8 -2.93 8.34 -14.96
N GLN A 9 -4.03 7.72 -14.54
CA GLN A 9 -4.14 7.06 -13.24
C GLN A 9 -3.71 5.61 -13.45
N SER A 10 -3.08 5.03 -12.43
CA SER A 10 -2.70 3.63 -12.40
C SER A 10 -3.27 2.99 -11.15
N PHE A 11 -3.83 1.78 -11.29
CA PHE A 11 -4.25 0.99 -10.15
C PHE A 11 -3.10 0.05 -9.75
N GLN A 12 -2.67 0.14 -8.51
CA GLN A 12 -1.58 -0.65 -7.95
C GLN A 12 -2.16 -1.64 -6.96
N TYR A 13 -1.97 -2.93 -7.22
CA TYR A 13 -2.25 -3.98 -6.24
C TYR A 13 -0.98 -4.24 -5.43
N ILE A 14 -1.05 -4.02 -4.13
CA ILE A 14 0.09 -4.13 -3.22
C ILE A 14 -0.22 -5.24 -2.23
N LEU A 15 0.69 -6.21 -2.14
CA LEU A 15 0.61 -7.35 -1.25
C LEU A 15 1.86 -7.40 -0.38
N ALA A 16 1.67 -7.30 0.94
CA ALA A 16 2.75 -7.35 1.93
C ALA A 16 2.64 -8.63 2.76
N GLN A 17 3.73 -9.39 2.84
CA GLN A 17 3.87 -10.53 3.73
C GLN A 17 4.49 -10.07 5.04
N ILE A 18 3.89 -10.47 6.17
CA ILE A 18 4.34 -10.10 7.52
C ILE A 18 4.62 -11.36 8.33
N GLU A 19 5.42 -11.25 9.39
CA GLU A 19 5.71 -12.39 10.27
C GLU A 19 4.46 -12.93 10.96
N ASP A 20 3.68 -12.02 11.55
CA ASP A 20 2.36 -12.24 12.12
C ASP A 20 1.61 -10.89 12.21
N PHE A 21 0.38 -10.91 12.71
CA PHE A 21 -0.41 -9.68 12.86
C PHE A 21 -0.04 -8.85 14.09
N ASN A 22 0.62 -9.45 15.09
CA ASN A 22 0.95 -8.86 16.39
C ASN A 22 -0.19 -8.02 17.03
N GLY A 23 -1.45 -8.44 16.86
CA GLY A 23 -2.62 -7.72 17.38
C GLY A 23 -3.00 -6.44 16.63
N VAL A 24 -2.28 -6.07 15.57
CA VAL A 24 -2.59 -4.92 14.72
C VAL A 24 -3.79 -5.23 13.83
N ASP A 25 -4.77 -4.33 13.85
CA ASP A 25 -5.88 -4.32 12.91
C ASP A 25 -5.48 -3.57 11.63
N PHE A 26 -5.40 -4.31 10.52
CA PHE A 26 -5.12 -3.76 9.20
C PHE A 26 -6.40 -3.42 8.41
N GLY A 27 -7.57 -3.59 9.02
CA GLY A 27 -8.87 -3.37 8.41
C GLY A 27 -9.40 -4.58 7.64
N GLU A 28 -10.69 -4.52 7.34
CA GLU A 28 -11.40 -5.51 6.50
C GLU A 28 -11.38 -5.09 5.03
N PRO A 29 -11.48 -6.05 4.07
CA PRO A 29 -11.57 -5.73 2.66
C PRO A 29 -12.68 -4.71 2.33
N GLY A 30 -12.35 -3.72 1.51
CA GLY A 30 -13.22 -2.59 1.14
C GLY A 30 -13.17 -1.41 2.11
N GLN A 31 -12.40 -1.47 3.20
CA GLN A 31 -12.22 -0.33 4.09
C GLN A 31 -11.23 0.69 3.50
N PRO A 32 -11.58 1.99 3.45
CA PRO A 32 -10.72 3.06 2.94
C PRO A 32 -9.78 3.65 4.00
N GLU A 33 -9.92 3.21 5.25
CA GLU A 33 -9.09 3.65 6.38
C GLU A 33 -8.35 2.43 6.93
N SER A 34 -7.03 2.41 6.78
CA SER A 34 -6.18 1.32 7.23
C SER A 34 -4.74 1.82 7.41
N PRO A 35 -3.98 1.27 8.38
CA PRO A 35 -2.54 1.51 8.45
C PRO A 35 -1.81 1.16 7.15
N LEU A 36 -2.31 0.19 6.36
CA LEU A 36 -1.74 -0.17 5.07
C LEU A 36 -1.81 1.01 4.08
N LEU A 37 -2.96 1.69 4.03
CA LEU A 37 -3.15 2.83 3.13
C LEU A 37 -2.27 4.01 3.55
N GLN A 38 -2.01 4.17 4.86
CA GLN A 38 -1.05 5.16 5.35
C GLN A 38 0.39 4.83 4.91
N VAL A 39 0.77 3.55 4.89
CA VAL A 39 2.08 3.13 4.34
C VAL A 39 2.19 3.52 2.88
N VAL A 40 1.16 3.22 2.07
CA VAL A 40 1.16 3.56 0.64
C VAL A 40 1.21 5.08 0.41
N GLN A 41 0.45 5.85 1.17
CA GLN A 41 0.48 7.32 1.11
C GLN A 41 1.90 7.85 1.37
N ARG A 42 2.56 7.38 2.44
CA ARG A 42 3.93 7.79 2.76
C ARG A 42 4.96 7.35 1.73
N ALA A 43 4.81 6.14 1.18
CA ALA A 43 5.67 5.65 0.11
C ALA A 43 5.55 6.51 -1.17
N LEU A 44 4.37 7.02 -1.47
CA LEU A 44 4.15 7.91 -2.61
C LEU A 44 4.68 9.33 -2.35
N GLU A 45 4.56 9.83 -1.12
CA GLU A 45 5.14 11.12 -0.73
C GLU A 45 6.66 11.16 -0.93
N SER A 46 7.38 10.09 -0.61
CA SER A 46 8.84 10.04 -0.77
C SER A 46 9.31 10.01 -2.24
N THR A 47 8.44 9.57 -3.15
CA THR A 47 8.73 9.43 -4.58
C THR A 47 8.19 10.58 -5.43
N GLY A 48 7.46 11.53 -4.82
CA GLY A 48 6.73 12.58 -5.53
C GLY A 48 5.49 12.07 -6.26
N GLY A 49 5.07 10.83 -6.00
CA GLY A 49 3.80 10.28 -6.46
C GLY A 49 2.62 10.85 -5.68
N GLN A 50 1.41 10.60 -6.20
CA GLN A 50 0.17 10.99 -5.53
C GLN A 50 -0.70 9.76 -5.29
N PHE A 51 -1.20 9.65 -4.06
CA PHE A 51 -2.27 8.73 -3.69
C PHE A 51 -3.61 9.44 -3.95
N ASN A 52 -4.42 8.89 -4.86
CA ASN A 52 -5.74 9.46 -5.19
C ASN A 52 -6.84 8.81 -4.34
N ASN A 53 -6.83 7.48 -4.27
CA ASN A 53 -7.80 6.68 -3.55
C ASN A 53 -7.24 5.27 -3.25
N GLY A 54 -7.88 4.51 -2.38
CA GLY A 54 -7.53 3.11 -2.16
C GLY A 54 -8.38 2.44 -1.09
N GLU A 55 -8.30 1.11 -1.05
CA GLU A 55 -9.00 0.29 -0.07
C GLU A 55 -8.18 -0.95 0.29
N VAL A 56 -8.47 -1.52 1.47
CA VAL A 56 -7.96 -2.84 1.85
C VAL A 56 -8.49 -3.88 0.87
N ALA A 57 -7.61 -4.73 0.37
CA ALA A 57 -7.95 -5.78 -0.57
C ALA A 57 -7.96 -7.16 0.12
N PRO A 58 -8.69 -8.15 -0.41
CA PRO A 58 -8.64 -9.50 0.12
C PRO A 58 -7.25 -10.11 -0.06
N ALA A 59 -6.65 -10.59 1.02
CA ALA A 59 -5.34 -11.26 1.00
C ALA A 59 -5.46 -12.80 1.06
N PRO A 60 -4.48 -13.56 0.51
CA PRO A 60 -4.42 -15.01 0.65
C PRO A 60 -4.35 -15.47 2.11
N ARG A 61 -5.11 -16.52 2.45
CA ARG A 61 -5.12 -17.11 3.80
C ARG A 61 -4.04 -18.19 3.93
N VAL A 62 -2.77 -17.77 3.94
CA VAL A 62 -1.59 -18.65 4.08
C VAL A 62 -0.69 -18.16 5.22
N TRP A 63 0.29 -18.97 5.63
CA TRP A 63 1.27 -18.61 6.66
C TRP A 63 2.70 -18.62 6.10
N PRO A 64 3.54 -17.61 6.37
CA PRO A 64 3.24 -16.34 7.07
C PRO A 64 2.13 -15.50 6.39
N PRO A 65 1.37 -14.71 7.16
CA PRO A 65 0.18 -14.02 6.66
C PRO A 65 0.51 -12.89 5.69
N PHE A 66 -0.49 -12.57 4.87
CA PHE A 66 -0.46 -11.47 3.93
C PHE A 66 -1.52 -10.43 4.26
N VAL A 67 -1.21 -9.19 3.93
CA VAL A 67 -2.11 -8.03 3.94
C VAL A 67 -2.04 -7.34 2.58
N ALA A 68 -3.15 -6.80 2.11
CA ALA A 68 -3.24 -6.28 0.76
C ALA A 68 -4.02 -4.98 0.69
N VAL A 69 -3.66 -4.14 -0.28
CA VAL A 69 -4.43 -2.95 -0.66
C VAL A 69 -4.47 -2.83 -2.18
N VAL A 70 -5.51 -2.19 -2.68
CA VAL A 70 -5.54 -1.63 -4.03
C VAL A 70 -5.53 -0.12 -3.90
N ALA A 71 -4.62 0.54 -4.62
CA ALA A 71 -4.44 1.98 -4.57
C ALA A 71 -4.51 2.58 -5.98
N GLU A 72 -5.26 3.65 -6.14
CA GLU A 72 -5.22 4.50 -7.31
C GLU A 72 -4.13 5.55 -7.11
N THR A 73 -3.11 5.53 -7.97
CA THR A 73 -1.94 6.39 -7.84
C THR A 73 -1.63 7.10 -9.15
N THR A 74 -0.75 8.11 -9.10
CA THR A 74 -0.01 8.52 -10.30
C THR A 74 0.88 7.38 -10.80
N PRO A 75 1.26 7.35 -12.08
CA PRO A 75 2.11 6.29 -12.62
C PRO A 75 3.47 6.30 -11.91
N ILE A 76 3.86 5.15 -11.38
CA ILE A 76 5.12 4.89 -10.68
C ILE A 76 5.55 3.47 -11.04
N SER A 77 6.85 3.21 -11.11
CA SER A 77 7.32 1.84 -11.35
C SER A 77 7.12 0.96 -10.12
N ASP A 78 6.80 -0.30 -10.34
CA ASP A 78 6.58 -1.29 -9.28
C ASP A 78 7.79 -1.42 -8.35
N GLU A 79 9.01 -1.36 -8.90
CA GLU A 79 10.26 -1.40 -8.14
C GLU A 79 10.40 -0.19 -7.21
N MET A 80 10.19 1.03 -7.71
CA MET A 80 10.27 2.23 -6.87
C MET A 80 9.18 2.25 -5.79
N LEU A 81 7.96 1.84 -6.14
CA LEU A 81 6.86 1.77 -5.18
C LEU A 81 7.14 0.71 -4.11
N LYS A 82 7.65 -0.46 -4.49
CA LYS A 82 8.04 -1.53 -3.57
C LYS A 82 9.10 -1.06 -2.57
N GLU A 83 10.21 -0.49 -3.04
CA GLU A 83 11.28 0.02 -2.17
C GLU A 83 10.75 1.09 -1.21
N SER A 84 9.90 1.98 -1.70
CA SER A 84 9.32 3.05 -0.89
C SER A 84 8.32 2.53 0.15
N ILE A 85 7.59 1.44 -0.15
CA ILE A 85 6.73 0.76 0.83
C ILE A 85 7.58 0.12 1.93
N GLU A 86 8.67 -0.57 1.57
CA GLU A 86 9.59 -1.19 2.53
C GLU A 86 10.18 -0.14 3.49
N GLU A 87 10.55 1.04 2.97
CA GLU A 87 11.01 2.16 3.79
C GLU A 87 9.89 2.76 4.65
N ALA A 88 8.71 3.01 4.07
CA ALA A 88 7.58 3.62 4.75
C ALA A 88 7.01 2.73 5.86
N TRP A 89 7.10 1.40 5.71
CA TRP A 89 6.55 0.43 6.66
C TRP A 89 7.05 0.66 8.09
N GLY A 90 8.36 0.91 8.24
CA GLY A 90 8.99 1.17 9.54
C GLY A 90 8.65 2.52 10.17
N THR A 91 7.91 3.38 9.46
CA THR A 91 7.54 4.71 9.94
C THR A 91 6.11 4.77 10.47
N VAL A 92 5.24 3.88 9.99
CA VAL A 92 3.82 3.87 10.36
C VAL A 92 3.65 3.22 11.73
N VAL A 93 2.85 3.87 12.57
CA VAL A 93 2.53 3.44 13.93
C VAL A 93 1.03 3.48 14.11
N THR A 94 0.48 2.46 14.74
CA THR A 94 -0.94 2.29 15.04
C THR A 94 -1.10 2.04 16.53
N ASP A 95 -2.00 2.77 17.20
CA ASP A 95 -2.15 2.74 18.66
C ASP A 95 -0.85 2.91 19.48
N ASN A 96 0.11 3.66 18.91
CA ASN A 96 1.48 3.86 19.43
C ASN A 96 2.42 2.64 19.34
N GLU A 97 2.02 1.59 18.62
CA GLU A 97 2.86 0.44 18.30
C GLU A 97 3.29 0.47 16.82
N PRO A 98 4.53 0.03 16.50
CA PRO A 98 4.96 -0.11 15.12
C PRO A 98 4.15 -1.22 14.43
N LEU A 99 4.07 -1.15 13.11
CA LEU A 99 3.56 -2.28 12.34
C LEU A 99 4.40 -3.56 12.57
N PRO A 100 3.80 -4.76 12.45
CA PRO A 100 4.52 -6.02 12.50
C PRO A 100 5.67 -6.08 11.50
N PRO A 101 6.71 -6.90 11.76
CA PRO A 101 7.83 -7.05 10.85
C PRO A 101 7.39 -7.45 9.44
N LEU A 102 7.84 -6.67 8.46
CA LEU A 102 7.64 -6.92 7.05
C LEU A 102 8.66 -7.96 6.55
N LEU A 103 8.17 -8.99 5.86
CA LEU A 103 9.00 -10.01 5.24
C LEU A 103 9.25 -9.73 3.77
N GLN A 104 8.19 -9.38 3.04
CA GLN A 104 8.27 -9.16 1.60
C GLN A 104 7.13 -8.29 1.09
N VAL A 105 7.39 -7.47 0.07
CA VAL A 105 6.38 -6.70 -0.66
C VAL A 105 6.35 -7.14 -2.11
N TYR A 106 5.14 -7.24 -2.66
CA TYR A 106 4.85 -7.46 -4.06
C TYR A 106 3.94 -6.33 -4.54
N VAL A 107 4.26 -5.79 -5.72
CA VAL A 107 3.49 -4.75 -6.40
C VAL A 107 3.16 -5.28 -7.78
N ASP A 108 1.92 -5.10 -8.19
CA ASP A 108 1.43 -5.46 -9.53
C ASP A 108 0.50 -4.35 -10.03
N ALA A 109 0.96 -3.63 -11.06
CA ALA A 109 0.16 -2.62 -11.74
C ALA A 109 -0.95 -3.30 -12.56
N GLN A 110 -2.20 -2.90 -12.34
CA GLN A 110 -3.34 -3.33 -13.15
C GLN A 110 -3.60 -2.27 -14.23
N ASP A 111 -3.43 -2.66 -15.49
CA ASP A 111 -3.74 -1.85 -16.69
C ASP A 111 -5.23 -1.89 -17.07
#